data_AF-A0A254NPR7-F1
#
_entry.id   AF-A0A254NPR7-F1
#
_cell.length_a   1.000
_cell.length_b   1.000
_cell.length_c   1.000
_cell.angle_alpha   90.00
_cell.angle_beta   90.00
_cell.angle_gamma   90.00
#
_symmetry.space_group_name_H-M   'P 1'
#
loop_
_entity.id
_entity.type
_entity.pdbx_description
1 polymer ?
#
loop_
_entity_poly.entity_id
_entity_poly.type
_entity_poly.pdbx_seq_one_letter_code
_entity_poly.pdbx_strand_id
1 'polypeptide(L)'
;MEKTRIGISVSLLAAGIYFLAMINTTALVLAAGYVLLFESNEWLKKSALKAVIVTIAFALIAMIVPLGSSILGVFGGIGALFGGSGYLSWPMGLSAILTGVISVAQVVVLGLLGLRALRQNELKLSKIDALIDRHAA
;
A
#
# COMPACT_ATOMS: atom_id res chain seq x y z
N MET A 1 -24.97 -8.87 11.96
CA MET A 1 -23.86 -7.97 11.59
C MET A 1 -23.45 -7.20 12.83
N GLU A 2 -22.21 -7.35 13.30
CA GLU A 2 -21.71 -6.55 14.41
C GLU A 2 -21.58 -5.08 13.99
N LYS A 3 -21.91 -4.19 14.92
CA LYS A 3 -21.76 -2.74 14.78
C LYS A 3 -20.50 -2.29 15.49
N THR A 4 -19.82 -1.31 14.91
CA THR A 4 -18.71 -0.58 15.51
C THR A 4 -19.21 0.35 16.62
N ARG A 5 -18.30 0.94 17.40
CA ARG A 5 -18.67 1.91 18.43
C ARG A 5 -19.33 3.18 17.86
N ILE A 6 -19.11 3.45 16.57
CA ILE A 6 -19.75 4.56 15.83
C ILE A 6 -21.15 4.18 15.33
N GLY A 7 -21.57 2.92 15.51
CA GLY A 7 -22.90 2.43 15.10
C GLY A 7 -22.99 1.99 13.63
N ILE A 8 -21.87 2.01 12.90
CA ILE A 8 -21.76 1.55 11.51
C ILE A 8 -21.45 0.04 11.50
N SER A 9 -21.84 -0.70 10.46
CA SER A 9 -21.45 -2.10 10.34
C SER A 9 -19.93 -2.26 10.23
N VAL A 10 -19.37 -3.25 10.94
CA VAL A 10 -17.93 -3.57 10.93
C VAL A 10 -17.37 -3.78 9.51
N SER A 11 -18.14 -4.42 8.63
CA SER A 11 -17.77 -4.63 7.22
C SER A 11 -17.65 -3.34 6.41
N LEU A 12 -18.59 -2.40 6.61
CA LEU A 12 -18.57 -1.10 5.93
C LEU A 12 -17.41 -0.25 6.39
N LEU A 13 -17.09 -0.26 7.69
CA LEU A 13 -15.95 0.48 8.21
C LEU A 13 -14.62 -0.11 7.70
N ALA A 14 -14.48 -1.44 7.68
CA ALA A 14 -13.32 -2.11 7.09
C ALA A 14 -13.16 -1.76 5.59
N ALA A 15 -14.24 -1.81 4.81
CA ALA A 15 -14.22 -1.42 3.40
C ALA A 15 -13.83 0.06 3.22
N GLY A 16 -14.36 0.93 4.07
CA GLY A 16 -14.00 2.35 4.10
C GLY A 16 -12.50 2.56 4.30
N ILE A 17 -11.86 1.81 5.21
CA ILE A 17 -10.41 1.89 5.42
C ILE A 17 -9.63 1.47 4.17
N TYR A 18 -10.03 0.41 3.47
CA TYR A 18 -9.39 0.00 2.21
C TYR A 18 -9.56 1.07 1.12
N PHE A 19 -10.71 1.72 1.03
CA PHE A 19 -10.90 2.81 0.06
C PHE A 19 -10.12 4.08 0.46
N LEU A 20 -10.05 4.41 1.75
CA LEU A 20 -9.23 5.52 2.23
C LEU A 20 -7.75 5.28 1.94
N ALA A 21 -7.27 4.04 2.03
CA ALA A 21 -5.92 3.65 1.63
C ALA A 21 -5.61 3.92 0.15
N MET A 22 -6.62 3.93 -0.72
CA MET A 22 -6.47 4.25 -2.15
C MET A 22 -6.41 5.74 -2.41
N ILE A 23 -7.11 6.54 -1.59
CA ILE A 23 -7.27 7.98 -1.81
C ILE A 23 -6.14 8.75 -1.13
N ASN A 24 -5.89 8.47 0.15
CA ASN A 24 -4.98 9.28 0.96
C ASN A 24 -4.42 8.50 2.17
N THR A 25 -3.09 8.38 2.23
CA THR A 25 -2.38 7.71 3.32
C THR A 25 -2.63 8.34 4.69
N THR A 26 -2.78 9.67 4.79
CA THR A 26 -3.10 10.35 6.04
C THR A 26 -4.49 9.95 6.55
N ALA A 27 -5.48 9.88 5.65
CA ALA A 27 -6.82 9.44 6.01
C ALA A 27 -6.85 7.97 6.44
N LEU A 28 -6.04 7.12 5.77
CA LEU A 28 -5.82 5.73 6.20
C LEU A 28 -5.25 5.65 7.61
N VAL A 29 -4.18 6.41 7.92
CA VAL A 29 -3.54 6.37 9.24
C VAL A 29 -4.51 6.81 10.33
N LEU A 30 -5.31 7.85 10.09
CA LEU A 30 -6.33 8.29 11.04
C LEU A 30 -7.41 7.23 11.26
N ALA A 31 -7.96 6.66 10.18
CA ALA A 31 -9.02 5.66 10.28
C ALA A 31 -8.53 4.32 10.87
N ALA A 32 -7.37 3.85 10.44
CA ALA A 32 -6.75 2.64 10.99
C ALA A 32 -6.31 2.84 12.45
N GLY A 33 -5.74 4.00 12.77
CA GLY A 33 -5.37 4.37 14.14
C GLY A 33 -6.59 4.41 15.07
N TYR A 34 -7.71 4.99 14.61
CA TYR A 34 -8.97 4.93 15.34
C TYR A 34 -9.40 3.49 15.64
N VAL A 35 -9.41 2.63 14.62
CA VAL A 35 -9.84 1.23 14.78
C VAL A 35 -8.92 0.46 15.74
N LEU A 36 -7.61 0.61 15.62
CA LEU A 36 -6.66 -0.14 16.44
C LEU A 36 -6.77 0.23 17.92
N LEU A 37 -6.99 1.52 18.22
CA LEU A 37 -7.05 2.05 19.58
C LEU A 37 -8.44 1.90 20.22
N PHE A 38 -9.52 2.14 19.49
CA PHE A 38 -10.86 2.31 20.08
C PHE A 38 -11.83 1.17 19.78
N GLU A 39 -11.67 0.41 18.70
CA GLU A 39 -12.56 -0.72 18.42
C GLU A 39 -12.17 -1.96 19.24
N SER A 40 -13.13 -2.83 19.53
CA SER A 40 -12.88 -4.10 20.23
C SER A 40 -12.91 -5.29 19.28
N ASN A 41 -13.52 -5.15 18.11
CA ASN A 41 -13.63 -6.24 17.14
C ASN A 41 -12.26 -6.58 16.53
N GLU A 42 -11.76 -7.80 16.78
CA GLU A 42 -10.45 -8.25 16.30
C GLU A 42 -10.35 -8.33 14.77
N TRP A 43 -11.42 -8.78 14.10
CA TRP A 43 -11.45 -8.87 12.64
C TRP A 43 -11.28 -7.51 11.96
N LEU A 44 -11.89 -6.47 12.53
CA LEU A 44 -11.79 -5.09 12.09
C LEU A 44 -10.38 -4.55 12.30
N LYS A 45 -9.77 -4.84 13.45
CA LYS A 45 -8.37 -4.49 13.72
C LYS A 45 -7.41 -5.16 12.75
N LYS A 46 -7.56 -6.47 12.51
CA LYS A 46 -6.77 -7.20 11.52
C LYS A 46 -6.96 -6.61 10.12
N SER A 47 -8.19 -6.26 9.74
CA SER A 47 -8.48 -5.63 8.45
C SER A 47 -7.84 -4.24 8.31
N ALA A 48 -7.89 -3.42 9.36
CA ALA A 48 -7.25 -2.11 9.39
C ALA A 48 -5.73 -2.22 9.28
N LEU A 49 -5.12 -3.12 10.06
CA LEU A 49 -3.68 -3.39 10.00
C LEU A 49 -3.26 -3.91 8.62
N LYS A 50 -4.06 -4.79 8.02
CA LYS A 50 -3.83 -5.31 6.67
C LYS A 50 -3.84 -4.22 5.61
N ALA A 51 -4.78 -3.27 5.68
CA ALA A 51 -4.80 -2.12 4.78
C ALA A 51 -3.52 -1.28 4.90
N VAL A 52 -3.04 -1.05 6.13
CA VAL A 52 -1.78 -0.33 6.39
C VAL A 52 -0.59 -1.08 5.82
N ILE A 53 -0.45 -2.38 6.10
CA ILE A 53 0.67 -3.20 5.64
C ILE A 53 0.72 -3.26 4.11
N VAL A 54 -0.42 -3.48 3.45
CA VAL A 54 -0.50 -3.50 1.98
C VAL A 54 -0.03 -2.17 1.40
N THR A 55 -0.51 -1.05 1.97
CA THR A 55 -0.13 0.29 1.52
C THR A 55 1.38 0.54 1.67
N ILE A 56 1.96 0.15 2.80
CA ILE A 56 3.41 0.25 3.04
C ILE A 56 4.19 -0.63 2.06
N ALA A 57 3.77 -1.87 1.83
CA ALA A 57 4.44 -2.78 0.91
C ALA A 57 4.50 -2.21 -0.52
N PHE A 58 3.38 -1.67 -1.03
CA PHE A 58 3.36 -1.02 -2.34
C PHE A 58 4.22 0.25 -2.38
N ALA A 59 4.22 1.06 -1.31
CA ALA A 59 5.08 2.23 -1.21
C ALA A 59 6.58 1.88 -1.27
N LEU A 60 7.00 0.82 -0.58
CA LEU A 60 8.38 0.32 -0.62
C LEU A 60 8.77 -0.18 -2.03
N ILE A 61 7.87 -0.91 -2.70
CA ILE A 61 8.10 -1.37 -4.08
C ILE A 61 8.22 -0.18 -5.04
N ALA A 62 7.33 0.81 -4.92
CA ALA A 62 7.36 2.02 -5.74
C ALA A 62 8.66 2.82 -5.56
N MET A 63 9.24 2.80 -4.36
CA MET A 63 10.49 3.50 -4.06
C MET A 63 11.71 2.90 -4.78
N ILE A 64 11.66 1.63 -5.19
CA ILE A 64 12.77 0.97 -5.91
C ILE A 64 12.90 1.47 -7.35
N VAL A 65 11.78 1.81 -8.00
CA VAL A 65 11.75 2.24 -9.40
C VAL A 65 12.64 3.47 -9.68
N PRO A 66 12.53 4.58 -8.91
CA PRO A 66 13.38 5.75 -9.14
C PRO A 66 14.86 5.52 -8.79
N LEU A 67 15.21 4.55 -7.93
CA LEU A 67 16.61 4.26 -7.59
C LEU A 67 17.41 3.85 -8.83
N GLY A 68 16.81 3.07 -9.73
CA GLY A 68 17.47 2.69 -11.00
C GLY A 68 17.84 3.92 -11.83
N SER A 69 16.92 4.88 -11.97
CA SER A 69 17.19 6.14 -12.67
C SER A 69 18.21 7.01 -11.95
N SER A 70 18.17 7.09 -10.62
CA SER A 70 19.12 7.88 -9.83
C SER A 70 20.55 7.34 -9.94
N ILE A 71 20.72 6.01 -9.88
CA ILE A 71 22.03 5.36 -10.01
C ILE A 71 22.62 5.62 -11.40
N LEU A 72 21.84 5.40 -12.47
CA LEU A 72 22.32 5.69 -13.82
C LEU A 72 22.67 7.18 -14.02
N GLY A 73 21.88 8.08 -13.42
CA GLY A 73 22.16 9.52 -13.42
C GLY A 73 23.50 9.87 -12.75
N VAL A 74 23.85 9.21 -11.64
CA VAL A 74 25.15 9.38 -10.97
C VAL A 74 26.29 8.92 -11.88
N PHE A 75 26.17 7.75 -12.50
CA PHE A 75 27.20 7.25 -13.44
C PHE A 75 27.33 8.13 -14.68
N GLY A 76 26.23 8.64 -15.23
CA GLY A 76 26.25 9.61 -16.33
C GLY A 76 26.92 10.93 -15.95
N GLY A 77 26.66 11.43 -14.73
CA GLY A 77 27.32 12.63 -14.21
C GLY A 77 28.84 12.45 -14.02
N ILE A 78 29.27 11.29 -13.51
CA ILE A 78 30.70 10.95 -13.40
C ILE A 78 31.34 10.85 -14.78
N GLY A 79 30.68 10.17 -15.74
CA GLY A 79 31.18 10.06 -17.12
C GLY A 79 31.37 11.41 -17.81
N ALA A 80 30.49 12.37 -17.54
CA ALA A 80 30.59 13.74 -18.06
C ALA A 80 31.80 14.52 -17.53
N LEU A 81 32.23 14.25 -16.28
CA LEU A 81 33.44 14.87 -15.70
C LEU A 81 34.73 14.41 -16.40
N PHE A 82 34.73 13.22 -17.01
CA PHE A 82 35.86 12.67 -17.77
C PHE A 82 35.75 12.91 -19.29
N GLY A 83 34.87 13.82 -19.73
CA GLY A 83 34.69 14.14 -21.15
C GLY A 83 33.87 13.12 -21.95
N GLY A 84 33.25 12.15 -21.27
CA GLY A 84 32.32 11.21 -21.90
C GLY A 84 30.98 11.88 -22.17
N SER A 85 30.52 11.87 -23.42
CA SER A 85 29.19 12.37 -23.85
C SER A 85 28.03 11.44 -23.44
N GLY A 86 28.27 10.53 -22.50
CA GLY A 86 27.35 9.45 -22.15
C GLY A 86 26.33 9.90 -21.11
N TYR A 87 25.23 10.51 -21.55
CA TYR A 87 24.00 10.50 -20.78
C TYR A 87 23.47 9.06 -20.73
N LEU A 88 23.98 8.27 -19.78
CA LEU A 88 23.46 6.95 -19.50
C LEU A 88 22.09 7.14 -18.83
N SER A 89 21.07 7.32 -19.66
CA SER A 89 19.70 7.52 -19.24
C SER A 89 18.94 6.22 -19.37
N TRP A 90 18.10 5.93 -18.37
CA TRP A 90 17.17 4.83 -18.42
C TRP A 90 16.25 5.00 -19.64
N PRO A 91 15.91 3.93 -20.42
CA PRO A 91 15.10 4.06 -21.63
C PRO A 91 13.82 4.86 -21.35
N MET A 92 13.59 5.87 -22.20
CA MET A 92 12.60 6.93 -22.01
C MET A 92 11.22 6.36 -21.64
N GLY A 93 10.81 6.56 -20.38
CA GLY A 93 9.47 6.24 -19.89
C GLY A 93 9.28 4.91 -19.18
N LEU A 94 10.28 4.01 -19.11
CA LEU A 94 10.10 2.72 -18.41
C LEU A 94 9.80 2.92 -16.91
N SER A 95 10.43 3.91 -16.26
CA SER A 95 10.14 4.26 -14.85
C SER A 95 8.71 4.76 -14.66
N ALA A 96 8.16 5.47 -15.64
CA ALA A 96 6.76 5.92 -15.62
C ALA A 96 5.79 4.74 -15.81
N ILE A 97 6.11 3.82 -16.72
CA ILE A 97 5.34 2.59 -16.92
C ILE A 97 5.34 1.73 -15.66
N LEU A 98 6.52 1.48 -15.06
CA LEU A 98 6.66 0.67 -13.86
C LEU A 98 5.90 1.28 -12.67
N THR A 99 6.08 2.59 -12.43
CA THR A 99 5.34 3.30 -11.37
C THR A 99 3.83 3.26 -11.61
N GLY A 100 3.41 3.42 -12.87
CA GLY A 100 1.99 3.31 -13.27
C GLY A 100 1.43 1.92 -13.00
N VAL A 101 2.14 0.86 -13.37
CA VAL A 101 1.72 -0.53 -13.12
C VAL A 101 1.62 -0.80 -11.61
N ILE A 102 2.59 -0.35 -10.81
CA ILE A 102 2.56 -0.52 -9.35
C ILE A 102 1.36 0.22 -8.74
N SER A 103 1.10 1.45 -9.19
CA SER A 103 -0.04 2.25 -8.73
C SER A 103 -1.38 1.60 -9.07
N VAL A 104 -1.55 1.14 -10.32
CA VAL A 104 -2.77 0.43 -10.75
C VAL A 104 -2.92 -0.87 -9.96
N ALA A 105 -1.86 -1.63 -9.76
CA ALA A 105 -1.89 -2.85 -8.97
C ALA A 105 -2.31 -2.58 -7.52
N GLN A 106 -1.79 -1.52 -6.88
CA GLN A 106 -2.19 -1.13 -5.53
C GLN A 106 -3.70 -0.80 -5.46
N VAL A 107 -4.20 0.00 -6.40
CA VAL A 107 -5.62 0.38 -6.51
C VAL A 107 -6.49 -0.84 -6.70
N VAL A 108 -6.10 -1.78 -7.58
CA VAL A 108 -6.85 -3.02 -7.83
C VAL A 108 -6.85 -3.91 -6.58
N VAL A 109 -5.71 -4.10 -5.92
CA VAL A 109 -5.61 -4.95 -4.72
C VAL A 109 -6.44 -4.38 -3.57
N LEU A 110 -6.30 -3.09 -3.27
CA LEU A 110 -7.06 -2.41 -2.21
C LEU A 110 -8.55 -2.34 -2.55
N GLY A 111 -8.92 -2.07 -3.81
CA GLY A 111 -10.30 -2.06 -4.27
C GLY A 111 -10.97 -3.43 -4.15
N LEU A 112 -10.28 -4.51 -4.53
CA LEU A 112 -10.77 -5.87 -4.36
C LEU A 112 -10.91 -6.25 -2.88
N LEU A 113 -9.98 -5.83 -2.02
CA LEU A 113 -10.07 -6.02 -0.58
C LEU A 113 -11.25 -5.25 0.03
N GLY A 114 -11.45 -3.99 -0.36
CA GLY A 114 -12.57 -3.17 0.09
C GLY A 114 -13.93 -3.75 -0.32
N LEU A 115 -14.10 -4.12 -1.59
CA LEU A 115 -15.32 -4.74 -2.09
C LEU A 115 -15.63 -6.09 -1.41
N ARG A 116 -14.61 -6.86 -1.06
CA ARG A 116 -14.79 -8.14 -0.36
C ARG A 116 -15.02 -7.96 1.14
N ALA A 117 -14.43 -6.95 1.77
CA ALA A 117 -14.69 -6.58 3.15
C ALA A 117 -16.18 -6.24 3.37
N LEU A 118 -16.84 -5.60 2.39
CA LEU A 118 -18.29 -5.35 2.41
C LEU A 118 -19.11 -6.65 2.55
N ARG A 119 -18.64 -7.75 1.97
CA ARG A 119 -19.28 -9.06 2.02
C ARG A 119 -18.86 -9.91 3.24
N GLN A 120 -18.10 -9.35 4.19
CA GLN A 120 -17.45 -10.09 5.29
C GLN A 120 -16.62 -11.30 4.83
N ASN A 121 -16.21 -11.34 3.57
CA ASN A 121 -15.45 -12.46 3.04
C ASN A 121 -13.96 -12.24 3.34
N GLU A 122 -13.40 -13.06 4.23
CA GLU A 122 -11.98 -13.05 4.56
C GLU A 122 -11.16 -13.41 3.31
N LEU A 123 -10.46 -12.42 2.76
CA LEU A 123 -9.36 -12.72 1.86
C LEU A 123 -8.20 -13.25 2.70
N LYS A 124 -8.06 -14.58 2.80
CA LYS A 124 -6.82 -15.19 3.30
C LYS A 124 -5.67 -14.82 2.36
N LEU A 125 -4.99 -13.72 2.64
CA LEU A 125 -3.71 -13.38 2.00
C LEU A 125 -2.66 -14.05 2.86
N SER A 126 -2.48 -15.36 2.67
CA SER A 126 -1.77 -16.23 3.63
C SER A 126 -0.39 -15.70 4.06
N LYS A 127 0.32 -14.97 3.20
CA LYS A 127 1.62 -14.36 3.53
C LYS A 127 1.52 -13.10 4.40
N ILE A 128 0.51 -12.26 4.17
CA ILE A 128 0.30 -11.04 4.97
C ILE A 128 -0.35 -11.42 6.30
N ASP A 129 -1.30 -12.35 6.27
CA ASP A 129 -1.98 -12.85 7.47
C ASP A 129 -0.98 -13.58 8.40
N ALA A 130 -0.04 -14.36 7.84
CA ALA A 130 1.05 -14.97 8.63
C ALA A 130 2.04 -13.96 9.24
N LEU A 131 2.30 -12.81 8.57
CA LEU A 131 3.15 -11.76 9.15
C LEU A 131 2.45 -11.04 10.29
N ILE A 132 1.14 -10.81 10.17
CA ILE A 132 0.30 -10.21 11.23
C ILE A 132 0.23 -11.16 12.42
N ASP A 133 -0.13 -12.43 12.21
CA ASP A 133 -0.26 -13.40 13.31
C ASP A 133 1.08 -13.69 14.01
N ARG A 134 2.22 -13.44 13.34
CA ARG A 134 3.55 -13.61 13.93
C ARG A 134 4.03 -12.43 14.79
N HIS A 135 3.52 -11.22 14.58
CA HIS A 135 4.05 -10.00 15.21
C HIS A 135 3.00 -9.13 15.91
N ALA A 136 1.71 -9.42 15.77
CA ALA A 136 0.61 -8.70 16.42
C ALA A 136 0.08 -9.42 17.68
N ALA A 137 0.90 -10.28 18.30
CA ALA A 137 0.59 -10.97 19.55
C ALA A 137 0.73 -10.04 20.77
#